data_AF-A0A7W4A5I9-F1
#
_entry.id   AF-A0A7W4A5I9-F1
#
_cell.length_a   1.000
_cell.length_b   1.000
_cell.length_c   1.000
_cell.angle_alpha   90.00
_cell.angle_beta   90.00
_cell.angle_gamma   90.00
#
_symmetry.space_group_name_H-M   'P 1'
#
loop_
_entity.id
_entity.type
_entity.pdbx_description
1 polymer ?
#
loop_
_entity_poly.entity_id
_entity_poly.type
_entity_poly.pdbx_seq_one_letter_code
_entity_poly.pdbx_strand_id
1 'polypeptide(L)'
;MQISLPLFPRTENMNDVLWLFNTRKYISRFDVYSAYKSFFDKEPDGTPTAEEMINVFESREENEAKVTVKIVSHNFEETSVDKYLNEEATKYFGIALAIEYRMLDKIIEIADDSDVFLYLTEYSLNQEELLLIDKSGLIENISKRLIDKNLVMFTTLLENFEKLLKASDGKVIKSDFVSRYIDHASFYNRNTLLKYIFEEFTDSHPSLEKLDSLAWDPFTKSRRFSHWLNVCNRMDDISRYYLEIYSENKVIKENKQYIEAYLKFKTVYC
;
A
#
# COMPACT_ATOMS: atom_id res chain seq x y z
N MET A 1 -8.40 -12.39 38.89
CA MET A 1 -9.16 -11.33 38.21
C MET A 1 -8.93 -11.51 36.72
N GLN A 2 -9.98 -11.70 35.92
CA GLN A 2 -9.81 -11.87 34.47
C GLN A 2 -9.61 -10.49 33.86
N ILE A 3 -8.39 -10.21 33.42
CA ILE A 3 -8.05 -8.92 32.79
C ILE A 3 -8.52 -9.03 31.34
N SER A 4 -9.52 -8.21 30.97
CA SER A 4 -9.87 -8.02 29.56
C SER A 4 -8.86 -7.04 28.97
N LEU A 5 -8.00 -7.51 28.07
CA LEU A 5 -7.01 -6.69 27.39
C LEU A 5 -7.44 -6.47 25.93
N PRO A 6 -7.52 -5.22 25.45
CA PRO A 6 -7.64 -5.00 24.01
C PRO A 6 -6.38 -5.52 23.33
N LEU A 7 -6.55 -6.40 22.36
CA LEU A 7 -5.49 -6.90 21.50
C LEU A 7 -5.87 -6.59 20.07
N PHE A 8 -4.90 -6.13 19.28
CA PHE A 8 -5.08 -6.04 17.84
C PHE A 8 -4.92 -7.46 17.27
N PRO A 9 -5.99 -8.09 16.75
CA PRO A 9 -5.91 -9.47 16.30
C PRO A 9 -5.02 -9.58 15.06
N ARG A 10 -4.15 -10.58 15.02
CA ARG A 10 -3.39 -10.89 13.81
C ARG A 10 -4.30 -11.43 12.72
N THR A 11 -4.14 -10.92 11.51
CA THR A 11 -4.71 -11.55 10.32
C THR A 11 -3.77 -12.67 9.84
N GLU A 12 -4.31 -13.58 9.02
CA GLU A 12 -3.49 -14.60 8.35
C GLU A 12 -2.35 -13.92 7.58
N ASN A 13 -1.11 -14.35 7.82
CA ASN A 13 0.12 -13.80 7.22
C ASN A 13 0.48 -12.34 7.62
N MET A 14 -0.07 -11.80 8.71
CA MET A 14 0.38 -10.51 9.23
C MET A 14 1.82 -10.60 9.76
N ASN A 15 2.71 -9.73 9.24
CA ASN A 15 4.07 -9.62 9.74
C ASN A 15 4.11 -8.90 11.11
N ASP A 16 5.22 -9.06 11.85
CA ASP A 16 5.35 -8.51 13.19
C ASP A 16 5.35 -6.97 13.21
N VAL A 17 5.97 -6.33 12.22
CA VAL A 17 6.05 -4.86 12.14
C VAL A 17 4.66 -4.24 11.99
N LEU A 18 3.84 -4.76 11.08
CA LEU A 18 2.46 -4.34 10.86
C LEU A 18 1.62 -4.52 12.11
N TRP A 19 1.76 -5.67 12.78
CA TRP A 19 1.06 -5.93 14.04
C TRP A 19 1.47 -4.93 15.14
N LEU A 20 2.77 -4.71 15.34
CA LEU A 20 3.31 -3.77 16.33
C LEU A 20 2.87 -2.32 16.05
N PHE A 21 2.95 -1.90 14.80
CA PHE A 21 2.52 -0.57 14.34
C PHE A 21 1.03 -0.35 14.59
N ASN A 22 0.18 -1.30 14.16
CA ASN A 22 -1.27 -1.21 14.37
C ASN A 22 -1.64 -1.25 15.86
N THR A 23 -0.98 -2.10 16.64
CA THR A 23 -1.19 -2.21 18.09
C THR A 23 -0.95 -0.87 18.77
N ARG A 24 0.13 -0.17 18.44
CA ARG A 24 0.41 1.18 18.95
C ARG A 24 -0.57 2.23 18.44
N LYS A 25 -0.94 2.16 17.16
CA LYS A 25 -1.78 3.16 16.51
C LYS A 25 -3.24 3.11 16.99
N TYR A 26 -3.77 1.93 17.27
CA TYR A 26 -5.21 1.73 17.50
C TYR A 26 -5.60 1.41 18.94
N ILE A 27 -4.66 1.00 19.80
CA ILE A 27 -4.96 0.74 21.20
C ILE A 27 -4.60 1.96 22.04
N SER A 28 -5.54 2.40 22.88
CA SER A 28 -5.29 3.52 23.78
C SER A 28 -4.45 3.09 24.98
N ARG A 29 -3.51 3.94 25.38
CA ARG A 29 -2.76 3.80 26.65
C ARG A 29 -3.66 3.65 27.86
N PHE A 30 -4.85 4.26 27.84
CA PHE A 30 -5.81 4.15 28.95
C PHE A 30 -6.41 2.75 29.07
N ASP A 31 -6.58 2.05 27.94
CA ASP A 31 -7.19 0.72 27.91
C ASP A 31 -6.25 -0.36 28.45
N VAL A 32 -4.94 -0.13 28.37
CA VAL A 32 -3.91 -1.08 28.83
C VAL A 32 -3.35 -0.76 30.21
N TYR A 33 -3.67 0.40 30.79
CA TYR A 33 -3.06 0.88 32.04
C TYR A 33 -3.26 -0.07 33.23
N SER A 34 -4.48 -0.58 33.44
CA SER A 34 -4.75 -1.53 34.53
C SER A 34 -4.09 -2.90 34.29
N ALA A 35 -3.97 -3.31 33.02
CA ALA A 35 -3.28 -4.53 32.66
C ALA A 35 -1.76 -4.41 32.90
N TYR A 36 -1.16 -3.24 32.62
CA TYR A 36 0.24 -2.96 32.92
C TYR A 36 0.56 -3.18 34.39
N LYS A 37 -0.21 -2.55 35.28
CA LYS A 37 -0.02 -2.70 36.73
C LYS A 37 -0.15 -4.15 37.19
N SER A 38 -1.00 -4.93 36.52
CA SER A 38 -1.21 -6.34 36.86
C SER A 38 -0.11 -7.26 36.32
N PHE A 39 0.51 -6.93 35.18
CA PHE A 39 1.60 -7.73 34.60
C PHE A 39 2.96 -7.41 35.22
N PHE A 40 3.19 -6.15 35.62
CA PHE A 40 4.51 -5.67 36.02
C PHE A 40 4.59 -5.18 37.48
N ASP A 41 3.49 -5.29 38.25
CA ASP A 41 3.37 -4.86 39.64
C ASP A 41 3.79 -3.39 39.91
N LYS A 42 3.82 -2.57 38.85
CA LYS A 42 4.20 -1.15 38.88
C LYS A 42 3.40 -0.35 37.86
N GLU A 43 3.36 0.97 38.03
CA GLU A 43 2.80 1.86 37.01
C GLU A 43 3.83 2.12 35.90
N PRO A 44 3.40 2.36 34.66
CA PRO A 44 4.32 2.69 33.58
C PRO A 44 4.97 4.04 33.88
N ASP A 45 6.30 4.05 33.96
CA ASP A 45 7.10 5.24 34.19
C ASP A 45 8.24 5.32 33.16
N GLY A 46 8.51 6.53 32.68
CA GLY A 46 9.52 6.83 31.66
C GLY A 46 9.40 6.03 30.36
N THR A 47 10.49 6.01 29.59
CA THR A 47 10.64 5.18 28.39
C THR A 47 11.35 3.88 28.77
N PRO A 48 10.87 2.70 28.34
CA PRO A 48 11.51 1.43 28.66
C PRO A 48 12.99 1.37 28.27
N THR A 49 13.77 0.61 29.03
CA THR A 49 15.15 0.28 28.63
C THR A 49 15.16 -0.77 27.50
N ALA A 50 16.27 -0.89 26.76
CA ALA A 50 16.38 -1.91 25.72
C ALA A 50 16.29 -3.30 26.35
N GLU A 51 16.99 -3.50 27.48
CA GLU A 51 16.95 -4.74 28.25
C GLU A 51 15.53 -5.09 28.73
N GLU A 52 14.77 -4.12 29.26
CA GLU A 52 13.36 -4.34 29.60
C GLU A 52 12.51 -4.75 28.39
N MET A 53 12.79 -4.20 27.21
CA MET A 53 12.08 -4.56 25.99
C MET A 53 12.49 -5.96 25.50
N ILE A 54 13.79 -6.26 25.43
CA ILE A 54 14.30 -7.59 25.05
C ILE A 54 13.65 -8.69 25.90
N ASN A 55 13.64 -8.51 27.22
CA ASN A 55 13.01 -9.46 28.14
C ASN A 55 11.51 -9.70 27.85
N VAL A 56 10.79 -8.67 27.40
CA VAL A 56 9.37 -8.78 27.03
C VAL A 56 9.21 -9.52 25.70
N PHE A 57 10.05 -9.22 24.70
CA PHE A 57 9.98 -9.83 23.36
C PHE A 57 10.46 -11.29 23.33
N GLU A 58 11.40 -11.67 24.22
CA GLU A 58 11.93 -13.05 24.31
C GLU A 58 11.06 -13.99 25.19
N SER A 59 10.08 -13.46 25.93
CA SER A 59 9.22 -14.25 26.82
C SER A 59 8.35 -15.24 26.04
N ARG A 60 8.50 -16.54 26.35
CA ARG A 60 7.82 -17.65 25.64
C ARG A 60 6.34 -17.87 25.98
N GLU A 61 5.85 -17.34 27.11
CA GLU A 61 4.44 -17.45 27.51
C GLU A 61 3.80 -16.04 27.63
N GLU A 62 2.67 -15.86 26.93
CA GLU A 62 1.88 -14.61 26.84
C GLU A 62 2.57 -13.42 26.13
N ASN A 63 3.23 -13.69 25.00
CA ASN A 63 4.07 -12.72 24.28
C ASN A 63 3.28 -11.45 23.84
N GLU A 64 2.17 -11.62 23.12
CA GLU A 64 1.46 -10.47 22.54
C GLU A 64 0.79 -9.55 23.56
N ALA A 65 0.25 -10.10 24.64
CA ALA A 65 -0.40 -9.30 25.68
C ALA A 65 0.62 -8.45 26.45
N LYS A 66 1.74 -9.05 26.85
CA LYS A 66 2.82 -8.33 27.53
C LYS A 66 3.48 -7.31 26.60
N VAL A 67 3.73 -7.68 25.34
CA VAL A 67 4.25 -6.75 24.33
C VAL A 67 3.27 -5.61 24.11
N THR A 68 1.98 -5.88 23.89
CA THR A 68 0.94 -4.84 23.71
C THR A 68 0.95 -3.86 24.87
N VAL A 69 0.87 -4.38 26.09
CA VAL A 69 0.85 -3.55 27.30
C VAL A 69 2.14 -2.74 27.42
N LYS A 70 3.30 -3.33 27.13
CA LYS A 70 4.60 -2.66 27.20
C LYS A 70 4.77 -1.59 26.12
N ILE A 71 4.37 -1.84 24.88
CA ILE A 71 4.57 -0.87 23.80
C ILE A 71 3.50 0.23 23.81
N VAL A 72 2.29 -0.02 24.31
CA VAL A 72 1.20 0.97 24.28
C VAL A 72 1.21 1.87 25.53
N SER A 73 1.68 1.37 26.67
CA SER A 73 1.64 2.12 27.94
C SER A 73 2.69 3.23 28.03
N HIS A 74 3.69 3.23 27.16
CA HIS A 74 4.82 4.16 27.19
C HIS A 74 4.83 5.08 25.97
N ASN A 75 5.24 6.33 26.19
CA ASN A 75 5.58 7.24 25.09
C ASN A 75 7.04 6.97 24.71
N PHE A 76 7.27 6.59 23.47
CA PHE A 76 8.61 6.41 22.92
C PHE A 76 9.01 7.70 22.23
N GLU A 77 10.27 8.10 22.28
CA GLU A 77 10.77 9.28 21.56
C GLU A 77 11.44 8.87 20.25
N GLU A 78 11.48 9.75 19.26
CA GLU A 78 12.17 9.52 17.97
C GLU A 78 13.65 9.11 18.20
N THR A 79 14.31 9.73 19.18
CA THR A 79 15.70 9.42 19.58
C THR A 79 15.91 7.98 20.07
N SER A 80 14.83 7.28 20.43
CA SER A 80 14.87 5.90 20.91
C SER A 80 14.84 4.85 19.79
N VAL A 81 14.56 5.24 18.54
CA VAL A 81 14.43 4.32 17.40
C VAL A 81 15.70 3.49 17.20
N ASP A 82 16.87 4.15 17.13
CA ASP A 82 18.16 3.48 16.90
C ASP A 82 18.48 2.44 17.98
N LYS A 83 18.06 2.70 19.22
CA LYS A 83 18.29 1.77 20.34
C LYS A 83 17.58 0.44 20.13
N TYR A 84 16.37 0.43 19.58
CA TYR A 84 15.61 -0.80 19.35
C TYR A 84 15.91 -1.46 18.02
N LEU A 85 16.27 -0.66 17.00
CA LEU A 85 16.69 -1.16 15.69
C LEU A 85 17.97 -2.00 15.75
N ASN A 86 18.89 -1.64 16.65
CA ASN A 86 20.20 -2.30 16.77
C ASN A 86 20.19 -3.59 17.62
N GLU A 87 19.05 -3.98 18.18
CA GLU A 87 18.90 -5.18 19.01
C GLU A 87 18.01 -6.20 18.29
N GLU A 88 18.50 -7.43 18.10
CA GLU A 88 17.81 -8.46 17.30
C GLU A 88 16.40 -8.74 17.81
N ALA A 89 16.24 -8.91 19.12
CA ALA A 89 14.95 -9.20 19.75
C ALA A 89 13.92 -8.07 19.61
N THR A 90 14.36 -6.82 19.42
CA THR A 90 13.45 -5.66 19.29
C THR A 90 13.48 -5.03 17.91
N LYS A 91 14.17 -5.62 16.93
CA LYS A 91 14.38 -5.03 15.61
C LYS A 91 13.06 -4.66 14.92
N TYR A 92 12.08 -5.56 14.91
CA TYR A 92 10.76 -5.30 14.32
C TYR A 92 10.00 -4.16 15.01
N PHE A 93 10.19 -4.02 16.33
CA PHE A 93 9.65 -2.89 17.08
C PHE A 93 10.35 -1.58 16.71
N GLY A 94 11.68 -1.62 16.55
CA GLY A 94 12.44 -0.48 16.03
C GLY A 94 11.95 -0.05 14.64
N ILE A 95 11.68 -1.00 13.74
CA ILE A 95 11.14 -0.70 12.40
C ILE A 95 9.74 -0.06 12.52
N ALA A 96 8.86 -0.61 13.36
CA ALA A 96 7.52 -0.03 13.57
C ALA A 96 7.59 1.41 14.09
N LEU A 97 8.51 1.71 15.03
CA LEU A 97 8.74 3.07 15.51
C LEU A 97 9.33 3.98 14.43
N ALA A 98 10.27 3.48 13.62
CA ALA A 98 10.84 4.24 12.52
C ALA A 98 9.77 4.61 11.47
N ILE A 99 8.80 3.70 11.21
CA ILE A 99 7.64 4.03 10.39
C ILE A 99 6.80 5.12 11.05
N GLU A 100 6.44 4.96 12.33
CA GLU A 100 5.66 5.96 13.09
C GLU A 100 6.28 7.37 13.05
N TYR A 101 7.61 7.45 13.13
CA TYR A 101 8.38 8.69 13.09
C TYR A 101 8.86 9.12 11.71
N ARG A 102 8.41 8.46 10.63
CA ARG A 102 8.76 8.83 9.25
C ARG A 102 10.27 8.83 8.97
N MET A 103 10.97 7.81 9.47
CA MET A 103 12.42 7.64 9.34
C MET A 103 12.76 6.58 8.28
N LEU A 104 12.39 6.84 7.02
CA LEU A 104 12.63 5.89 5.92
C LEU A 104 14.11 5.54 5.73
N ASP A 105 15.00 6.53 5.91
CA ASP A 105 16.45 6.38 5.79
C ASP A 105 17.01 5.32 6.74
N LYS A 106 16.39 5.12 7.90
CA LYS A 106 16.79 4.13 8.90
C LYS A 106 16.39 2.70 8.54
N ILE A 107 15.34 2.52 7.74
CA ILE A 107 14.74 1.21 7.51
C ILE A 107 14.92 0.69 6.08
N ILE A 108 15.17 1.57 5.10
CA ILE A 108 15.17 1.22 3.68
C ILE A 108 16.15 0.10 3.29
N GLU A 109 17.27 -0.04 4.00
CA GLU A 109 18.27 -1.10 3.73
C GLU A 109 18.11 -2.35 4.60
N ILE A 110 17.34 -2.28 5.69
CA ILE A 110 17.31 -3.34 6.71
C ILE A 110 15.94 -4.00 6.89
N ALA A 111 14.89 -3.33 6.43
CA ALA A 111 13.51 -3.80 6.47
C ALA A 111 13.19 -4.55 5.17
N ASP A 112 12.19 -5.43 5.22
CA ASP A 112 11.75 -6.14 4.02
C ASP A 112 10.80 -5.27 3.16
N ASP A 113 10.48 -5.75 1.96
CA ASP A 113 9.56 -5.06 1.05
C ASP A 113 8.19 -4.76 1.71
N SER A 114 7.71 -5.66 2.59
CA SER A 114 6.39 -5.52 3.21
C SER A 114 6.35 -4.39 4.23
N ASP A 115 7.44 -4.20 4.97
CA ASP A 115 7.60 -3.10 5.92
C ASP A 115 7.75 -1.75 5.21
N VAL A 116 8.51 -1.72 4.11
CA VAL A 116 8.60 -0.52 3.28
C VAL A 116 7.26 -0.20 2.63
N PHE A 117 6.49 -1.20 2.18
CA PHE A 117 5.14 -0.95 1.68
C PHE A 117 4.22 -0.39 2.76
N LEU A 118 4.32 -0.85 4.01
CA LEU A 118 3.57 -0.25 5.11
C LEU A 118 3.86 1.25 5.22
N TYR A 119 5.14 1.64 5.22
CA TYR A 119 5.54 3.06 5.19
C TYR A 119 4.89 3.83 4.02
N LEU A 120 4.98 3.27 2.81
CA LEU A 120 4.47 3.88 1.58
C LEU A 120 2.94 3.97 1.52
N THR A 121 2.24 3.19 2.34
CA THR A 121 0.77 3.27 2.46
C THR A 121 0.33 4.30 3.50
N GLU A 122 1.18 4.59 4.48
CA GLU A 122 0.89 5.51 5.59
C GLU A 122 1.27 6.96 5.27
N TYR A 123 2.38 7.18 4.56
CA TYR A 123 2.92 8.52 4.34
C TYR A 123 3.10 8.87 2.86
N SER A 124 2.74 10.10 2.50
CA SER A 124 3.04 10.67 1.20
C SER A 124 4.50 11.14 1.15
N LEU A 125 5.25 10.65 0.17
CA LEU A 125 6.70 10.88 0.07
C LEU A 125 7.05 12.34 -0.24
N ASN A 126 8.12 12.82 0.40
CA ASN A 126 8.82 14.06 0.10
C ASN A 126 9.98 13.80 -0.87
N GLN A 127 10.68 14.86 -1.29
CA GLN A 127 11.73 14.76 -2.31
C GLN A 127 12.94 13.92 -1.87
N GLU A 128 13.34 13.99 -0.60
CA GLU A 128 14.46 13.22 -0.07
C GLU A 128 14.12 11.73 -0.04
N GLU A 129 12.92 11.38 0.41
CA GLU A 129 12.44 10.00 0.44
C GLU A 129 12.28 9.41 -0.97
N LEU A 130 11.80 10.20 -1.94
CA LEU A 130 11.72 9.76 -3.33
C LEU A 130 13.09 9.35 -3.88
N LEU A 131 14.13 10.14 -3.58
CA LEU A 131 15.51 9.83 -3.99
C LEU A 131 16.06 8.59 -3.29
N LEU A 132 15.68 8.35 -2.02
CA LEU A 132 16.07 7.14 -1.30
C LEU A 132 15.45 5.89 -1.96
N ILE A 133 14.15 5.93 -2.23
CA ILE A 133 13.43 4.82 -2.91
C ILE A 133 14.02 4.56 -4.29
N ASP A 134 14.27 5.60 -5.08
CA ASP A 134 14.85 5.45 -6.43
C ASP A 134 16.23 4.77 -6.37
N LYS A 135 17.11 5.21 -5.46
CA LYS A 135 18.44 4.61 -5.26
C LYS A 135 18.41 3.17 -4.76
N SER A 136 17.41 2.81 -3.94
CA SER A 136 17.26 1.46 -3.40
C SER A 136 16.81 0.43 -4.46
N GLY A 137 16.31 0.87 -5.62
CA GLY A 137 15.78 -0.01 -6.66
C GLY A 137 14.40 -0.61 -6.36
N LEU A 138 13.72 -0.16 -5.29
CA LEU A 138 12.43 -0.68 -4.86
C LEU A 138 11.27 -0.40 -5.83
N ILE A 139 11.46 0.48 -6.81
CA ILE A 139 10.42 0.84 -7.79
C ILE A 139 9.86 -0.38 -8.53
N GLU A 140 10.68 -1.40 -8.80
CA GLU A 140 10.21 -2.64 -9.42
C GLU A 140 9.27 -3.41 -8.48
N ASN A 141 9.62 -3.53 -7.21
CA ASN A 141 8.79 -4.21 -6.21
C ASN A 141 7.48 -3.45 -5.97
N ILE A 142 7.52 -2.11 -5.89
CA ILE A 142 6.33 -1.25 -5.82
C ILE A 142 5.44 -1.48 -7.05
N SER A 143 6.03 -1.54 -8.25
CA SER A 143 5.25 -1.78 -9.48
C SER A 143 4.53 -3.13 -9.45
N LYS A 144 5.18 -4.20 -8.98
CA LYS A 144 4.59 -5.53 -8.81
C LYS A 144 3.46 -5.50 -7.78
N ARG A 145 3.67 -4.82 -6.66
CA ARG A 145 2.69 -4.67 -5.59
C ARG A 145 1.41 -3.94 -6.04
N LEU A 146 1.52 -2.98 -6.96
CA LEU A 146 0.38 -2.23 -7.48
C LEU A 146 -0.50 -3.03 -8.45
N ILE A 147 0.03 -4.07 -9.08
CA ILE A 147 -0.70 -4.89 -10.06
C ILE A 147 -1.14 -6.25 -9.50
N ASP A 148 -0.84 -6.54 -8.23
CA ASP A 148 -1.30 -7.74 -7.55
C ASP A 148 -2.77 -7.60 -7.12
N LYS A 149 -3.65 -8.31 -7.82
CA LYS A 149 -5.11 -8.30 -7.61
C LYS A 149 -5.55 -8.89 -6.27
N ASN A 150 -4.67 -9.62 -5.58
CA ASN A 150 -4.99 -10.20 -4.28
C ASN A 150 -4.80 -9.18 -3.15
N LEU A 151 -4.20 -8.03 -3.43
CA LEU A 151 -3.81 -7.06 -2.42
C LEU A 151 -4.59 -5.75 -2.60
N VAL A 152 -4.95 -5.11 -1.49
CA VAL A 152 -5.67 -3.84 -1.52
C VAL A 152 -4.80 -2.75 -2.17
N MET A 153 -5.44 -1.92 -2.99
CA MET A 153 -4.84 -0.74 -3.62
C MET A 153 -5.05 0.49 -2.74
N PHE A 154 -3.97 0.99 -2.14
CA PHE A 154 -4.01 2.15 -1.26
C PHE A 154 -3.77 3.44 -2.06
N THR A 155 -4.59 4.47 -1.81
CA THR A 155 -4.48 5.78 -2.49
C THR A 155 -3.10 6.41 -2.30
N THR A 156 -2.56 6.40 -1.07
CA THR A 156 -1.22 6.94 -0.76
C THR A 156 -0.13 6.23 -1.56
N LEU A 157 -0.24 4.90 -1.73
CA LEU A 157 0.73 4.12 -2.50
C LEU A 157 0.69 4.48 -3.99
N LEU A 158 -0.51 4.70 -4.55
CA LEU A 158 -0.68 5.16 -5.94
C LEU A 158 -0.07 6.55 -6.13
N GLU A 159 -0.35 7.49 -5.23
CA GLU A 159 0.21 8.84 -5.27
C GLU A 159 1.74 8.82 -5.19
N ASN A 160 2.30 8.00 -4.30
CA ASN A 160 3.74 7.83 -4.16
C ASN A 160 4.37 7.24 -5.42
N PHE A 161 3.73 6.24 -6.02
CA PHE A 161 4.21 5.67 -7.27
C PHE A 161 4.14 6.67 -8.43
N GLU A 162 3.09 7.48 -8.53
CA GLU A 162 3.00 8.56 -9.52
C GLU A 162 4.14 9.57 -9.35
N LYS A 163 4.46 9.97 -8.11
CA LYS A 163 5.60 10.84 -7.81
C LYS A 163 6.93 10.20 -8.20
N LEU A 164 7.11 8.92 -7.92
CA LEU A 164 8.32 8.16 -8.29
C LEU A 164 8.49 8.07 -9.81
N LEU A 165 7.42 7.82 -10.57
CA LEU A 165 7.49 7.80 -12.03
C LEU A 165 7.86 9.17 -12.62
N LYS A 166 7.40 10.27 -12.00
CA LYS A 166 7.77 11.63 -12.42
C LYS A 166 9.22 11.99 -12.11
N ALA A 167 9.84 11.32 -11.13
CA ALA A 167 11.20 11.55 -10.69
C ALA A 167 12.23 10.59 -11.32
N SER A 168 11.78 9.44 -11.84
CA SER A 168 12.62 8.36 -12.40
C SER A 168 12.42 8.20 -13.91
N ASP A 169 13.22 7.35 -14.55
CA ASP A 169 13.13 7.08 -16.00
C ASP A 169 11.95 6.16 -16.39
N GLY A 170 11.12 5.75 -15.43
CA GLY A 170 9.86 5.02 -15.68
C GLY A 170 10.01 3.65 -16.35
N LYS A 171 11.20 3.04 -16.33
CA LYS A 171 11.49 1.73 -16.98
C LYS A 171 10.56 0.57 -16.61
N VAL A 172 9.87 0.68 -15.47
CA VAL A 172 8.89 -0.31 -14.98
C VAL A 172 7.57 -0.30 -15.75
N ILE A 173 7.25 0.80 -16.45
CA ILE A 173 6.00 0.96 -17.17
C ILE A 173 6.09 0.30 -18.54
N LYS A 174 5.57 -0.93 -18.63
CA LYS A 174 5.43 -1.72 -19.86
C LYS A 174 3.98 -2.13 -20.09
N SER A 175 3.66 -2.57 -21.31
CA SER A 175 2.31 -3.00 -21.69
C SER A 175 1.66 -4.03 -20.73
N ASP A 176 2.44 -5.00 -20.22
CA ASP A 176 1.95 -5.97 -19.22
C ASP A 176 1.58 -5.31 -17.88
N PHE A 177 2.40 -4.37 -17.40
CA PHE A 177 2.09 -3.58 -16.21
C PHE A 177 0.79 -2.82 -16.39
N VAL A 178 0.65 -2.07 -17.50
CA VAL A 178 -0.54 -1.25 -17.76
C VAL A 178 -1.80 -2.11 -17.86
N SER A 179 -1.72 -3.26 -18.53
CA SER A 179 -2.83 -4.23 -18.62
C SER A 179 -3.29 -4.71 -17.24
N ARG A 180 -2.35 -5.16 -16.42
CA ARG A 180 -2.67 -5.69 -15.08
C ARG A 180 -3.11 -4.59 -14.13
N TYR A 181 -2.57 -3.38 -14.27
CA TYR A 181 -3.01 -2.22 -13.52
C TYR A 181 -4.45 -1.86 -13.86
N ILE A 182 -4.83 -1.80 -15.15
CA ILE A 182 -6.23 -1.59 -15.56
C ILE A 182 -7.14 -2.67 -14.97
N ASP A 183 -6.68 -3.92 -14.95
CA ASP A 183 -7.48 -5.00 -14.40
C ASP A 183 -7.69 -4.89 -12.89
N HIS A 184 -6.71 -4.33 -12.16
CA HIS A 184 -6.72 -4.23 -10.71
C HIS A 184 -7.34 -2.91 -10.21
N ALA A 185 -7.15 -1.81 -10.94
CA ALA A 185 -7.51 -0.48 -10.51
C ALA A 185 -9.01 -0.32 -10.20
N SER A 186 -9.28 0.51 -9.20
CA SER A 186 -10.61 0.98 -8.88
C SER A 186 -10.91 2.25 -9.67
N PHE A 187 -11.99 2.24 -10.46
CA PHE A 187 -12.37 3.35 -11.34
C PHE A 187 -13.55 4.12 -10.73
N TYR A 188 -13.25 4.92 -9.70
CA TYR A 188 -14.22 5.82 -9.07
C TYR A 188 -13.81 7.26 -9.34
N ASN A 189 -14.08 7.71 -10.57
CA ASN A 189 -13.92 9.08 -11.05
C ASN A 189 -12.45 9.59 -11.08
N ARG A 190 -11.78 9.34 -12.22
CA ARG A 190 -10.45 9.80 -12.61
C ARG A 190 -9.28 9.11 -11.88
N ASN A 191 -8.67 8.14 -12.54
CA ASN A 191 -7.37 7.59 -12.19
C ASN A 191 -6.20 8.48 -12.70
N THR A 192 -5.61 9.32 -11.84
CA THR A 192 -4.52 10.25 -12.21
C THR A 192 -3.26 9.53 -12.67
N LEU A 193 -2.90 8.43 -12.00
CA LEU A 193 -1.77 7.60 -12.37
C LEU A 193 -1.95 7.01 -13.78
N LEU A 194 -3.14 6.49 -14.09
CA LEU A 194 -3.42 5.94 -15.43
C LEU A 194 -3.36 7.02 -16.50
N LYS A 195 -3.90 8.21 -16.21
CA LYS A 195 -3.80 9.37 -17.10
C LYS A 195 -2.34 9.68 -17.41
N TYR A 196 -1.53 9.84 -16.37
CA TYR A 196 -0.10 10.13 -16.49
C TYR A 196 0.63 9.04 -17.29
N ILE A 197 0.33 7.76 -17.03
CA ILE A 197 0.90 6.63 -17.77
C ILE A 197 0.58 6.73 -19.27
N PHE A 198 -0.67 7.03 -19.62
CA PHE A 198 -1.09 7.11 -21.01
C PHE A 198 -0.58 8.36 -21.75
N GLU A 199 -0.28 9.44 -21.05
CA GLU A 199 0.28 10.65 -21.65
C GLU A 199 1.79 10.50 -21.90
N GLU A 200 2.53 9.96 -20.93
CA GLU A 200 4.00 9.93 -20.99
C GLU A 200 4.57 8.64 -21.62
N PHE A 201 3.90 7.50 -21.47
CA PHE A 201 4.45 6.19 -21.87
C PHE A 201 3.74 5.61 -23.09
N THR A 202 3.76 6.35 -24.20
CA THR A 202 3.00 6.03 -25.43
C THR A 202 3.30 4.64 -26.03
N ASP A 203 4.49 4.09 -25.81
CA ASP A 203 4.88 2.75 -26.28
C ASP A 203 4.38 1.61 -25.37
N SER A 204 3.92 1.94 -24.16
CA SER A 204 3.48 0.98 -23.15
C SER A 204 1.97 0.75 -23.16
N HIS A 205 1.24 1.30 -24.14
CA HIS A 205 -0.21 1.10 -24.24
C HIS A 205 -0.53 -0.35 -24.60
N PRO A 206 -1.41 -1.04 -23.85
CA PRO A 206 -1.89 -2.36 -24.24
C PRO A 206 -2.99 -2.23 -25.30
N SER A 207 -3.23 -3.32 -26.03
CA SER A 207 -4.40 -3.43 -26.91
C SER A 207 -5.64 -3.63 -26.05
N LEU A 208 -6.49 -2.59 -25.93
CA LEU A 208 -7.64 -2.60 -25.02
C LEU A 208 -8.69 -3.67 -25.42
N GLU A 209 -8.87 -3.91 -26.72
CA GLU A 209 -9.76 -4.94 -27.25
C GLU A 209 -9.38 -6.35 -26.79
N LYS A 210 -8.10 -6.58 -26.45
CA LYS A 210 -7.61 -7.89 -25.97
C LYS A 210 -7.75 -8.07 -24.47
N LEU A 211 -8.17 -7.05 -23.73
CA LEU A 211 -8.36 -7.13 -22.28
C LEU A 211 -9.77 -7.62 -21.99
N ASP A 212 -9.91 -8.85 -21.46
CA ASP A 212 -11.20 -9.42 -21.06
C ASP A 212 -11.94 -8.50 -20.06
N SER A 213 -11.18 -7.79 -19.23
CA SER A 213 -11.72 -6.84 -18.25
C SER A 213 -12.29 -5.55 -18.85
N LEU A 214 -12.14 -5.39 -20.17
CA LEU A 214 -12.69 -4.32 -21.00
C LEU A 214 -13.56 -4.89 -22.13
N ALA A 215 -13.95 -6.17 -22.09
CA ALA A 215 -14.80 -6.77 -23.11
C ALA A 215 -16.24 -6.26 -22.95
N TRP A 216 -16.70 -5.44 -23.91
CA TRP A 216 -18.05 -4.91 -23.93
C TRP A 216 -18.81 -5.45 -25.15
N ASP A 217 -19.81 -6.31 -24.91
CA ASP A 217 -20.65 -6.86 -25.97
C ASP A 217 -22.06 -7.20 -25.45
N PRO A 218 -23.07 -7.38 -26.33
CA PRO A 218 -24.44 -7.71 -25.94
C PRO A 218 -24.58 -8.98 -25.07
N PHE A 219 -23.74 -9.99 -25.29
CA PHE A 219 -23.72 -11.23 -24.50
C PHE A 219 -23.16 -10.99 -23.11
N THR A 220 -22.10 -10.18 -23.00
CA THR A 220 -21.55 -9.78 -21.70
C THR A 220 -22.59 -9.04 -20.86
N LYS A 221 -23.33 -8.08 -21.46
CA LYS A 221 -24.43 -7.38 -20.79
C LYS A 221 -25.54 -8.32 -20.29
N SER A 222 -25.96 -9.27 -21.12
CA SER A 222 -27.11 -10.14 -20.83
C SER A 222 -26.79 -11.29 -19.87
N ARG A 223 -25.56 -11.80 -19.86
CA ARG A 223 -25.17 -13.01 -19.08
C ARG A 223 -24.32 -12.70 -17.85
N ARG A 224 -23.62 -11.56 -17.81
CA ARG A 224 -22.69 -11.20 -16.74
C ARG A 224 -22.87 -9.75 -16.31
N PHE A 225 -24.07 -9.41 -15.83
CA PHE A 225 -24.44 -8.02 -15.53
C PHE A 225 -23.50 -7.31 -14.53
N SER A 226 -23.01 -8.00 -13.49
CA SER A 226 -22.03 -7.43 -12.55
C SER A 226 -20.69 -7.09 -13.21
N HIS A 227 -20.20 -7.98 -14.08
CA HIS A 227 -19.01 -7.74 -14.87
C HIS A 227 -19.23 -6.60 -15.88
N TRP A 228 -20.41 -6.54 -16.51
CA TRP A 228 -20.80 -5.44 -17.39
C TRP A 228 -20.72 -4.07 -16.71
N LEU A 229 -21.23 -3.94 -15.48
CA LEU A 229 -21.12 -2.68 -14.72
C LEU A 229 -19.65 -2.27 -14.49
N ASN A 230 -18.78 -3.23 -14.17
CA ASN A 230 -17.36 -2.98 -13.99
C ASN A 230 -16.67 -2.56 -15.29
N VAL A 231 -16.98 -3.25 -16.40
CA VAL A 231 -16.48 -2.90 -17.74
C VAL A 231 -16.93 -1.49 -18.12
N CYS A 232 -18.20 -1.15 -17.90
CA CYS A 232 -18.71 0.19 -18.17
C CYS A 232 -17.95 1.27 -17.40
N ASN A 233 -17.76 1.10 -16.09
CA ASN A 233 -17.03 2.07 -15.28
C ASN A 233 -15.58 2.25 -15.75
N ARG A 234 -14.91 1.14 -16.10
CA ARG A 234 -13.54 1.15 -16.63
C ARG A 234 -13.47 1.86 -17.97
N MET A 235 -14.31 1.45 -18.92
CA MET A 235 -14.34 2.00 -20.27
C MET A 235 -14.76 3.48 -20.26
N ASP A 236 -15.69 3.87 -19.39
CA ASP A 236 -16.08 5.26 -19.21
C ASP A 236 -14.90 6.12 -18.73
N ASP A 237 -14.17 5.69 -17.71
CA ASP A 237 -13.02 6.47 -17.21
C ASP A 237 -11.86 6.47 -18.21
N ILE A 238 -11.53 5.32 -18.81
CA ILE A 238 -10.48 5.20 -19.85
C ILE A 238 -10.80 6.07 -21.07
N SER A 239 -12.08 6.14 -21.48
CA SER A 239 -12.51 6.95 -22.63
C SER A 239 -12.20 8.43 -22.46
N ARG A 240 -12.28 8.95 -21.22
CA ARG A 240 -11.96 10.35 -20.92
C ARG A 240 -10.51 10.67 -21.28
N TYR A 241 -9.61 9.71 -21.09
CA TYR A 241 -8.18 9.89 -21.40
C TYR A 241 -7.90 9.70 -22.88
N TYR A 242 -8.33 8.59 -23.46
CA TYR A 242 -7.98 8.26 -24.84
C TYR A 242 -8.56 9.22 -25.87
N LEU A 243 -9.72 9.84 -25.61
CA LEU A 243 -10.27 10.84 -26.52
C LEU A 243 -9.44 12.13 -26.56
N GLU A 244 -8.68 12.42 -25.50
CA GLU A 244 -7.85 13.64 -25.39
C GLU A 244 -6.41 13.44 -25.91
N ILE A 245 -5.91 12.19 -25.96
CA ILE A 245 -4.52 11.89 -26.36
C ILE A 245 -4.33 12.10 -27.86
N TYR A 246 -3.38 12.94 -28.27
CA TYR A 246 -2.95 13.06 -29.67
C TYR A 246 -1.65 12.29 -29.90
N SER A 247 -1.72 11.18 -30.64
CA SER A 247 -0.53 10.37 -30.95
C SER A 247 -0.63 9.70 -32.32
N GLU A 248 0.50 9.57 -33.01
CA GLU A 248 0.61 8.81 -34.26
C GLU A 248 0.73 7.30 -34.04
N ASN A 249 0.96 6.86 -32.80
CA ASN A 249 1.12 5.46 -32.43
C ASN A 249 -0.10 4.62 -32.88
N LYS A 250 0.17 3.52 -33.57
CA LYS A 250 -0.84 2.63 -34.15
C LYS A 250 -1.76 2.03 -33.08
N VAL A 251 -1.20 1.57 -31.96
CA VAL A 251 -1.99 0.96 -30.85
C VAL A 251 -2.94 1.99 -30.25
N ILE A 252 -2.49 3.23 -30.08
CA ILE A 252 -3.34 4.32 -29.57
C ILE A 252 -4.50 4.60 -30.54
N LYS A 253 -4.24 4.62 -31.85
CA LYS A 253 -5.30 4.80 -32.87
C LYS A 253 -6.33 3.65 -32.86
N GLU A 254 -5.87 2.41 -32.76
CA GLU A 254 -6.75 1.24 -32.64
C GLU A 254 -7.58 1.29 -31.35
N ASN A 255 -6.97 1.62 -30.23
CA ASN A 255 -7.67 1.78 -28.94
C ASN A 255 -8.72 2.89 -28.98
N LYS A 256 -8.46 4.01 -29.68
CA LYS A 256 -9.45 5.06 -29.90
C LYS A 256 -10.66 4.55 -30.66
N GLN A 257 -10.45 3.81 -31.74
CA GLN A 257 -11.55 3.22 -32.53
C GLN A 257 -12.39 2.26 -31.69
N TYR A 258 -11.74 1.43 -30.87
CA TYR A 258 -12.40 0.54 -29.91
C TYR A 258 -13.27 1.32 -28.91
N ILE A 259 -12.74 2.40 -28.34
CA ILE A 259 -13.48 3.27 -27.40
C ILE A 259 -14.64 3.99 -28.07
N GLU A 260 -14.47 4.51 -29.29
CA GLU A 260 -15.56 5.14 -30.03
C GLU A 260 -16.69 4.15 -30.32
N ALA A 261 -16.36 2.90 -30.63
CA ALA A 261 -17.34 1.84 -30.84
C ALA A 261 -18.10 1.50 -29.55
N TYR A 262 -17.40 1.43 -28.40
CA TYR A 262 -18.01 1.30 -27.08
C TYR A 262 -19.01 2.42 -26.78
N LEU A 263 -18.62 3.67 -27.00
CA LEU A 263 -19.47 4.83 -26.72
C LEU A 263 -20.73 4.82 -27.59
N LYS A 264 -20.62 4.44 -28.86
CA LYS A 264 -21.79 4.22 -29.74
C LYS A 264 -22.66 3.06 -29.28
N PHE A 265 -22.07 1.96 -28.82
CA PHE A 265 -22.82 0.85 -28.25
C PHE A 265 -23.61 1.30 -27.02
N LYS A 266 -22.97 2.04 -26.12
CA LYS A 266 -23.57 2.54 -24.88
C LYS A 266 -24.79 3.43 -25.15
N THR A 267 -24.76 4.32 -26.15
CA THR A 267 -25.92 5.18 -26.43
C THR A 267 -27.15 4.43 -26.95
N VAL A 268 -26.97 3.26 -27.54
CA VAL A 268 -28.06 2.43 -28.06
C VAL A 268 -28.59 1.46 -27.00
N TYR A 269 -27.70 0.95 -26.15
CA TYR A 269 -28.01 -0.18 -25.27
C TYR A 269 -28.00 0.16 -23.78
N CYS A 270 -27.49 1.29 -23.31
CA CYS A 270 -27.50 1.68 -21.89
C CYS A 270 -28.33 2.93 -21.66
#